data_AF-A0A6A6TSB0-F1
#
_entry.id   AF-A0A6A6TSB0-F1
#
_cell.length_a   1.000
_cell.length_b   1.000
_cell.length_c   1.000
_cell.angle_alpha   90.00
_cell.angle_beta   90.00
_cell.angle_gamma   90.00
#
_symmetry.space_group_name_H-M   'P 1'
#
loop_
_entity.id
_entity.type
_entity.pdbx_description
1 polymer ?
#
loop_
_entity_poly.entity_id
_entity_poly.type
_entity_poly.pdbx_seq_one_letter_code
_entity_poly.pdbx_strand_id
1 'polypeptide(L)'
;MAETSKPKYDSLPGIDTAPDVYETPELDHDASTIQASTAVSESSSNEASDEESAVRHAHLQPDSARSRFQPTRVDARGVDFSDNISAQRRSYRTSTRASARRRGEILGDDSGDEKESFTRKLMRVKRELVELEHEYEGRVASGDQSQIEERDPKEVMEFISDKVDYIYAMRRGGVRGAEPILEKTIQKFDEYKPFGASARISKALENQPPLPGSQVQRSQLEFVLGQAADFDERLAGLERSLGLTGSTMPDVSEKPTFPVFNTLEKLEQTVATIADANQGSLEQAAQQVKKMIADAEHLKELRSEESRAVAGTESGSKTTFTAEQEAKINALYGTLPAIDKLSPVLPLVLERLRTLRHVHTSAWQADEILTELEHRQSKQEDELKKWEISLKNTEHDIKVCEQSTQINMKVVGDWVRNLEDRIAKLPSNE
;
A
#
# COMPACT_ATOMS: atom_id res chain seq x y z
N MET A 1 -23.66 -45.69 4.54
CA MET A 1 -22.64 -46.63 4.05
C MET A 1 -21.76 -45.92 3.03
N ALA A 2 -20.76 -45.21 3.53
CA ALA A 2 -19.59 -44.66 2.84
C ALA A 2 -18.54 -44.68 3.97
N GLU A 3 -17.32 -45.19 3.85
CA GLU A 3 -16.34 -45.08 2.78
C GLU A 3 -15.49 -46.35 2.74
N THR A 4 -15.36 -47.00 1.58
CA THR A 4 -14.33 -48.04 1.38
C THR A 4 -13.12 -47.41 0.70
N SER A 5 -12.23 -46.81 1.49
CA SER A 5 -10.85 -46.53 1.05
C SER A 5 -9.87 -46.52 2.22
N LYS A 6 -9.55 -47.68 2.79
CA LYS A 6 -8.42 -47.81 3.72
C LYS A 6 -7.46 -48.97 3.32
N PRO A 7 -6.98 -49.03 2.04
CA PRO A 7 -6.01 -50.06 1.63
C PRO A 7 -4.67 -49.98 2.38
N LYS A 8 -4.39 -48.85 3.06
CA LYS A 8 -3.20 -48.68 3.91
C LYS A 8 -3.30 -49.45 5.24
N TYR A 9 -4.51 -49.73 5.71
CA TYR A 9 -4.75 -50.22 7.06
C TYR A 9 -5.17 -51.71 7.05
N ASP A 10 -5.81 -52.23 6.00
CA ASP A 10 -6.30 -53.62 5.92
C ASP A 10 -5.28 -54.74 6.26
N SER A 11 -3.97 -54.48 6.17
CA SER A 11 -2.91 -55.44 6.48
C SER A 11 -2.50 -55.50 7.97
N LEU A 12 -3.00 -54.59 8.82
CA LEU A 12 -2.69 -54.58 10.24
C LEU A 12 -3.76 -55.37 11.04
N PRO A 13 -3.36 -56.36 11.87
CA PRO A 13 -4.30 -57.04 12.75
C PRO A 13 -4.77 -56.09 13.88
N GLY A 14 -6.09 -56.06 14.14
CA GLY A 14 -6.67 -55.31 15.25
C GLY A 14 -7.15 -53.89 14.92
N ILE A 15 -7.43 -53.56 13.65
CA ILE A 15 -8.10 -52.31 13.30
C ILE A 15 -9.57 -52.39 13.66
N ASP A 16 -10.02 -51.38 14.38
CA ASP A 16 -11.41 -51.19 14.74
C ASP A 16 -12.21 -50.74 13.50
N THR A 17 -13.28 -51.48 13.20
CA THR A 17 -14.26 -51.17 12.13
C THR A 17 -15.53 -50.52 12.68
N ALA A 18 -15.53 -50.16 13.96
CA ALA A 18 -16.54 -49.31 14.58
C ALA A 18 -16.73 -47.99 13.82
N PRO A 19 -17.87 -47.30 14.00
CA PRO A 19 -18.03 -45.94 13.50
C PRO A 19 -16.91 -45.02 14.01
N ASP A 20 -16.32 -44.24 13.08
CA ASP A 20 -15.19 -43.34 13.36
C ASP A 20 -15.56 -42.23 14.36
N VAL A 21 -16.86 -41.89 14.49
CA VAL A 21 -17.38 -40.85 15.39
C VAL A 21 -18.61 -41.36 16.15
N TYR A 22 -18.56 -41.30 17.48
CA TYR A 22 -19.71 -41.51 18.37
C TYR A 22 -20.17 -40.16 18.90
N GLU A 23 -21.11 -39.53 18.21
CA GLU A 23 -21.68 -38.25 18.60
C GLU A 23 -23.11 -38.41 19.15
N THR A 24 -23.48 -37.51 20.06
CA THR A 24 -24.89 -37.33 20.42
C THR A 24 -25.66 -36.80 19.21
N PRO A 25 -26.93 -37.19 19.00
CA PRO A 25 -27.72 -36.66 17.89
C PRO A 25 -27.67 -35.13 17.92
N GLU A 26 -27.46 -34.51 16.76
CA GLU A 26 -27.52 -33.06 16.61
C GLU A 26 -28.86 -32.59 17.19
N LEU A 27 -28.80 -31.91 18.33
CA LEU A 27 -29.95 -31.22 18.87
C LEU A 27 -30.12 -30.01 17.95
N ASP A 28 -31.28 -29.91 17.28
CA ASP A 28 -31.65 -28.71 16.53
C ASP A 28 -31.53 -27.49 17.48
N HIS A 29 -30.41 -26.78 17.43
CA HIS A 29 -30.11 -25.66 18.35
C HIS A 29 -31.10 -24.50 18.22
N ASP A 30 -32.04 -24.56 17.27
CA ASP A 30 -33.09 -23.58 17.00
C ASP A 30 -34.51 -23.99 17.44
N ALA A 31 -34.72 -25.21 17.95
CA ALA A 31 -36.03 -25.60 18.49
C ALA A 31 -36.16 -25.22 19.97
N SER A 32 -36.18 -23.91 20.25
CA SER A 32 -36.77 -23.33 21.46
C SER A 32 -36.25 -23.87 22.81
N THR A 33 -34.97 -23.63 23.10
CA THR A 33 -34.53 -23.56 24.50
C THR A 33 -34.71 -22.12 24.97
N ILE A 34 -35.66 -21.93 25.89
CA ILE A 34 -35.80 -20.74 26.72
C ILE A 34 -34.42 -20.34 27.22
N GLN A 35 -34.01 -19.10 26.94
CA GLN A 35 -32.75 -18.54 27.42
C GLN A 35 -32.68 -18.67 28.93
N ALA A 36 -31.85 -19.59 29.44
CA ALA A 36 -31.45 -19.60 30.82
C ALA A 36 -30.67 -18.29 31.05
N SER A 37 -31.27 -17.40 31.83
CA SER A 37 -30.73 -16.09 32.18
C SER A 37 -29.39 -16.26 32.90
N THR A 38 -28.27 -16.11 32.18
CA THR A 38 -26.93 -15.76 32.69
C THR A 38 -25.91 -15.80 31.55
N ALA A 39 -26.16 -15.06 30.47
CA ALA A 39 -25.11 -14.68 29.54
C ALA A 39 -25.37 -13.24 29.11
N VAL A 40 -24.36 -12.41 29.37
CA VAL A 40 -24.28 -11.00 29.02
C VAL A 40 -24.66 -10.84 27.55
N SER A 41 -25.64 -9.98 27.28
CA SER A 41 -26.05 -9.65 25.92
C SER A 41 -24.85 -9.21 25.09
N GLU A 42 -24.54 -9.95 24.04
CA GLU A 42 -23.94 -9.37 22.85
C GLU A 42 -24.89 -8.28 22.35
N SER A 43 -24.34 -7.07 22.19
CA SER A 43 -25.08 -5.88 21.81
C SER A 43 -25.68 -6.06 20.41
N SER A 44 -26.86 -6.66 20.36
CA SER A 44 -27.77 -6.45 19.26
C SER A 44 -28.07 -4.96 19.22
N SER A 45 -28.05 -4.41 18.01
CA SER A 45 -28.57 -3.11 17.62
C SER A 45 -30.08 -3.08 17.92
N ASN A 46 -30.41 -3.14 19.20
CA ASN A 46 -31.72 -2.88 19.71
C ASN A 46 -31.88 -1.37 19.55
N GLU A 47 -32.93 -0.98 18.84
CA GLU A 47 -33.51 0.36 18.84
C GLU A 47 -33.74 0.76 20.30
N ALA A 48 -32.68 1.21 20.98
CA ALA A 48 -32.77 1.91 22.23
C ALA A 48 -33.50 3.19 21.85
N SER A 49 -34.79 3.21 22.15
CA SER A 49 -35.63 4.39 22.09
C SER A 49 -34.84 5.56 22.69
N ASP A 50 -34.34 6.43 21.80
CA ASP A 50 -33.50 7.58 22.11
C ASP A 50 -34.17 8.58 23.06
N GLU A 51 -35.44 8.34 23.42
CA GLU A 51 -36.26 9.20 24.27
C GLU A 51 -35.97 9.06 25.78
N GLU A 52 -35.28 7.99 26.23
CA GLU A 52 -35.00 7.76 27.67
C GLU A 52 -33.54 8.00 28.09
N SER A 53 -32.62 8.25 27.16
CA SER A 53 -31.21 8.52 27.51
C SER A 53 -30.96 10.01 27.72
N ALA A 54 -30.37 10.38 28.88
CA ALA A 54 -29.91 11.76 29.12
C ALA A 54 -28.72 12.16 28.22
N VAL A 55 -28.28 11.27 27.33
CA VAL A 55 -27.11 11.40 26.47
C VAL A 55 -27.58 11.68 25.05
N ARG A 56 -27.16 12.81 24.48
CA ARG A 56 -27.46 13.11 23.07
C ARG A 56 -26.57 12.25 22.17
N HIS A 57 -27.12 11.19 21.60
CA HIS A 57 -26.48 10.40 20.56
C HIS A 57 -26.57 11.14 19.21
N ALA A 58 -25.59 12.00 18.94
CA ALA A 58 -25.49 12.62 17.61
C ALA A 58 -24.88 11.63 16.62
N HIS A 59 -25.64 11.24 15.59
CA HIS A 59 -25.12 10.41 14.51
C HIS A 59 -23.99 11.14 13.77
N LEU A 60 -22.82 10.52 13.71
CA LEU A 60 -21.67 11.09 13.03
C LEU A 60 -21.84 10.95 11.51
N GLN A 61 -22.10 12.07 10.84
CA GLN A 61 -22.10 12.14 9.37
C GLN A 61 -20.72 12.60 8.88
N PRO A 62 -19.79 11.68 8.54
CA PRO A 62 -18.41 12.03 8.20
C PRO A 62 -18.32 12.89 6.94
N ASP A 63 -19.22 12.71 5.97
CA ASP A 63 -19.20 13.48 4.72
C ASP A 63 -19.64 14.93 4.93
N SER A 64 -20.70 15.13 5.71
CA SER A 64 -21.14 16.46 6.14
C SER A 64 -20.06 17.16 6.96
N ALA A 65 -19.43 16.43 7.90
CA ALA A 65 -18.29 16.95 8.66
C ALA A 65 -17.10 17.29 7.76
N ARG A 66 -16.74 16.42 6.81
CA ARG A 66 -15.65 16.65 5.85
C ARG A 66 -15.87 17.94 5.05
N SER A 67 -17.08 18.16 4.53
CA SER A 67 -17.40 19.38 3.80
C SER A 67 -17.22 20.66 4.64
N ARG A 68 -17.52 20.58 5.95
CA ARG A 68 -17.37 21.71 6.89
C ARG A 68 -15.91 22.04 7.18
N PHE A 69 -15.04 21.02 7.28
CA PHE A 69 -13.64 21.21 7.68
C PHE A 69 -12.67 21.31 6.48
N GLN A 70 -13.02 20.82 5.30
CA GLN A 70 -12.20 20.89 4.09
C GLN A 70 -11.67 22.31 3.74
N PRO A 71 -12.43 23.41 3.87
CA PRO A 71 -11.91 24.75 3.54
C PRO A 71 -11.05 25.38 4.64
N THR A 72 -10.96 24.77 5.83
CA THR A 72 -10.19 25.30 6.96
C THR A 72 -8.72 24.85 6.84
N ARG A 73 -7.78 25.81 6.87
CA ARG A 73 -6.34 25.50 6.97
C ARG A 73 -5.83 25.99 8.33
N VAL A 74 -5.05 25.16 9.00
CA VAL A 74 -4.47 25.46 10.31
C VAL A 74 -3.01 25.83 10.13
N ASP A 75 -2.62 27.03 10.58
CA ASP A 75 -1.22 27.41 10.71
C ASP A 75 -0.77 27.19 12.17
N ALA A 76 0.27 26.38 12.33
CA ALA A 76 0.87 26.03 13.61
C ALA A 76 2.28 26.62 13.79
N ARG A 77 2.76 27.45 12.86
CA ARG A 77 4.10 28.06 12.96
C ARG A 77 4.14 29.07 14.11
N GLY A 78 4.83 28.70 15.19
CA GLY A 78 5.00 29.55 16.38
C GLY A 78 3.95 29.36 17.48
N VAL A 79 3.19 28.26 17.42
CA VAL A 79 2.37 27.78 18.54
C VAL A 79 3.30 27.05 19.51
N ASP A 80 3.31 27.51 20.75
CA ASP A 80 4.04 26.88 21.84
C ASP A 80 3.06 26.05 22.66
N PHE A 81 3.24 24.72 22.64
CA PHE A 81 2.48 23.78 23.47
C PHE A 81 3.17 23.48 24.80
N SER A 82 4.31 24.12 25.07
CA SER A 82 4.90 24.04 26.41
C SER A 82 3.93 24.70 27.40
N ASP A 83 3.70 24.04 28.53
CA ASP A 83 2.76 24.48 29.57
C ASP A 83 3.29 25.68 30.38
N ASN A 84 4.14 26.50 29.76
CA ASN A 84 4.77 27.67 30.37
C ASN A 84 3.77 28.84 30.42
N ILE A 85 3.22 29.06 31.61
CA ILE A 85 2.21 30.09 31.92
C ILE A 85 2.76 31.53 31.74
N SER A 86 4.08 31.72 31.56
CA SER A 86 4.74 33.03 31.48
C SER A 86 4.74 33.68 30.10
N ALA A 87 4.44 32.94 29.02
CA ALA A 87 4.34 33.50 27.67
C ALA A 87 2.88 33.67 27.26
N GLN A 88 2.55 34.79 26.60
CA GLN A 88 1.23 34.96 26.00
C GLN A 88 0.94 33.80 25.06
N ARG A 89 -0.01 32.94 25.45
CA ARG A 89 -0.39 31.72 24.72
C ARG A 89 -0.69 32.04 23.26
N ARG A 90 0.25 31.70 22.37
CA ARG A 90 0.03 31.75 20.92
C ARG A 90 -0.76 30.51 20.53
N SER A 91 -2.08 30.64 20.38
CA SER A 91 -2.93 29.56 19.89
C SER A 91 -2.77 29.38 18.37
N TYR A 92 -3.09 28.18 17.88
CA TYR A 92 -3.22 27.94 16.45
C TYR A 92 -4.20 28.94 15.82
N ARG A 93 -3.89 29.40 14.60
CA ARG A 93 -4.77 30.27 13.83
C ARG A 93 -5.36 29.45 12.68
N THR A 94 -6.69 29.37 12.65
CA THR A 94 -7.40 28.80 11.51
C THR A 94 -7.75 29.94 10.55
N SER A 95 -7.29 29.83 9.30
CA SER A 95 -7.71 30.75 8.25
C SER A 95 -8.66 30.02 7.30
N THR A 96 -9.83 30.62 7.07
CA THR A 96 -10.74 30.17 6.03
C THR A 96 -10.65 31.12 4.87
N ARG A 97 -10.37 30.61 3.66
CA ARG A 97 -10.34 31.42 2.43
C ARG A 97 -11.66 32.17 2.18
N ALA A 98 -12.77 31.71 2.77
CA ALA A 98 -14.07 32.37 2.69
C ALA A 98 -14.21 33.61 3.62
N SER A 99 -13.55 33.62 4.79
CA SER A 99 -13.65 34.75 5.74
C SER A 99 -12.88 35.99 5.24
N ALA A 100 -11.83 35.79 4.43
CA ALA A 100 -11.08 36.87 3.79
C ALA A 100 -11.92 37.70 2.80
N ARG A 101 -13.05 37.18 2.29
CA ARG A 101 -13.93 37.91 1.35
C ARG A 101 -15.08 38.67 2.02
N ARG A 102 -15.36 38.45 3.31
CA ARG A 102 -16.49 39.10 4.01
C ARG A 102 -16.12 40.33 4.83
N ARG A 103 -14.83 40.58 5.05
CA ARG A 103 -14.35 41.81 5.71
C ARG A 103 -13.65 42.65 4.66
N GLY A 104 -14.43 43.49 3.98
CA GLY A 104 -13.94 44.38 2.94
C GLY A 104 -13.04 45.45 3.54
N GLU A 105 -11.75 45.19 3.58
CA GLU A 105 -10.68 46.19 3.65
C GLU A 105 -9.36 45.45 3.43
N ILE A 106 -8.70 45.77 2.33
CA ILE A 106 -7.25 46.02 2.19
C ILE A 106 -6.94 45.93 0.69
N LEU A 107 -6.91 47.11 0.10
CA LEU A 107 -6.14 47.43 -1.08
C LEU A 107 -4.66 47.37 -0.63
N GLY A 108 -3.98 46.27 -0.91
CA GLY A 108 -2.58 46.07 -0.51
C GLY A 108 -2.09 44.71 -0.97
N ASP A 109 -1.19 44.71 -1.95
CA ASP A 109 -0.45 43.55 -2.42
C ASP A 109 0.53 43.07 -1.33
N ASP A 110 -0.01 42.52 -0.24
CA ASP A 110 0.79 41.84 0.79
C ASP A 110 1.01 40.38 0.38
N SER A 111 1.73 40.18 -0.72
CA SER A 111 2.47 38.94 -0.97
C SER A 111 3.75 38.93 -0.11
N GLY A 112 3.58 39.00 1.21
CA GLY A 112 4.65 39.09 2.22
C GLY A 112 5.15 37.75 2.78
N ASP A 113 4.79 36.61 2.19
CA ASP A 113 5.00 35.29 2.83
C ASP A 113 6.30 34.55 2.43
N GLU A 114 7.20 35.18 1.68
CA GLU A 114 8.55 34.65 1.45
C GLU A 114 9.61 35.60 2.01
N LYS A 115 10.27 35.21 3.11
CA LYS A 115 11.49 35.89 3.57
C LYS A 115 12.50 35.89 2.43
N GLU A 116 12.76 37.04 1.83
CA GLU A 116 13.66 37.17 0.69
C GLU A 116 15.05 36.58 0.97
N SER A 117 15.61 35.86 0.00
CA SER A 117 16.97 35.31 0.08
C SER A 117 18.02 36.42 0.23
N PHE A 118 19.13 36.14 0.93
CA PHE A 118 20.19 37.13 1.21
C PHE A 118 20.74 37.79 -0.06
N THR A 119 20.84 37.04 -1.16
CA THR A 119 21.26 37.56 -2.47
C THR A 119 20.25 38.54 -3.05
N ARG A 120 18.96 38.24 -2.94
CA ARG A 120 17.88 39.14 -3.38
C ARG A 120 17.86 40.41 -2.53
N LYS A 121 18.05 40.28 -1.22
CA LYS A 121 18.19 41.42 -0.29
C LYS A 121 19.37 42.33 -0.67
N LEU A 122 20.54 41.75 -0.97
CA LEU A 122 21.73 42.52 -1.36
C LEU A 122 21.53 43.25 -2.71
N MET A 123 20.88 42.61 -3.68
CA MET A 123 20.55 43.25 -4.96
C MET A 123 19.52 44.36 -4.80
N ARG A 124 18.55 44.21 -3.88
CA ARG A 124 17.59 45.26 -3.56
C ARG A 124 18.28 46.47 -2.92
N VAL A 125 19.13 46.25 -1.92
CA VAL A 125 19.89 47.33 -1.26
C VAL A 125 20.79 48.07 -2.25
N LYS A 126 21.42 47.37 -3.21
CA LYS A 126 22.18 48.03 -4.28
C LYS A 126 21.29 48.94 -5.14
N ARG A 127 20.07 48.50 -5.46
CA ARG A 127 19.12 49.31 -6.23
C ARG A 127 18.61 50.51 -5.42
N GLU A 128 18.27 50.32 -4.15
CA GLU A 128 17.88 51.38 -3.23
C GLU A 128 19.00 52.42 -3.06
N LEU A 129 20.26 52.00 -3.00
CA LEU A 129 21.41 52.92 -2.94
C LEU A 129 21.55 53.76 -4.21
N VAL A 130 21.42 53.13 -5.39
CA VAL A 130 21.44 53.85 -6.67
C VAL A 130 20.28 54.84 -6.77
N GLU A 131 19.09 54.49 -6.28
CA GLU A 131 17.94 55.39 -6.23
C GLU A 131 18.20 56.60 -5.31
N LEU A 132 18.80 56.37 -4.14
CA LEU A 132 19.22 57.43 -3.22
C LEU A 132 20.31 58.34 -3.81
N GLU A 133 21.23 57.79 -4.59
CA GLU A 133 22.25 58.57 -5.32
C GLU A 133 21.60 59.54 -6.31
N HIS A 134 20.63 59.06 -7.10
CA HIS A 134 19.90 59.89 -8.05
C HIS A 134 19.05 60.96 -7.35
N GLU A 135 18.44 60.61 -6.22
CA GLU A 135 17.67 61.57 -5.41
C GLU A 135 18.57 62.65 -4.81
N TYR A 136 19.77 62.27 -4.34
CA TYR A 136 20.76 63.20 -3.83
C TYR A 136 21.26 64.16 -4.92
N GLU A 137 21.61 63.66 -6.10
CA GLU A 137 22.00 64.49 -7.25
C GLU A 137 20.88 65.46 -7.67
N GLY A 138 19.63 64.99 -7.66
CA GLY A 138 18.45 65.83 -7.92
C GLY A 138 18.28 66.97 -6.90
N ARG A 139 18.51 66.68 -5.60
CA ARG A 139 18.45 67.68 -4.52
C ARG A 139 19.60 68.69 -4.57
N VAL A 140 20.79 68.25 -4.96
CA VAL A 140 21.95 69.14 -5.20
C VAL A 140 21.67 70.07 -6.38
N ALA A 141 21.05 69.56 -7.45
CA ALA A 141 20.67 70.35 -8.62
C ALA A 141 19.52 71.35 -8.33
N SER A 142 18.60 71.03 -7.41
CA SER A 142 17.51 71.91 -7.00
C SER A 142 17.91 72.97 -5.96
N GLY A 143 19.14 72.91 -5.42
CA GLY A 143 19.69 73.94 -4.54
C GLY A 143 19.04 74.02 -3.15
N ASP A 144 18.38 72.96 -2.69
CA ASP A 144 17.75 72.92 -1.36
C ASP A 144 18.81 72.78 -0.26
N GLN A 145 19.23 73.90 0.33
CA GLN A 145 20.09 73.95 1.51
C GLN A 145 19.30 73.81 2.82
N SER A 146 18.29 72.94 2.87
CA SER A 146 17.68 72.59 4.16
C SER A 146 18.63 71.65 4.89
N GLN A 147 19.15 72.16 6.02
CA GLN A 147 20.09 71.54 6.96
C GLN A 147 20.06 70.01 6.99
N ILE A 148 21.15 69.39 6.55
CA ILE A 148 21.53 68.03 6.95
C ILE A 148 22.72 68.19 7.89
N GLU A 149 22.42 68.52 9.15
CA GLU A 149 23.36 68.40 10.26
C GLU A 149 23.49 66.92 10.65
N GLU A 150 24.13 66.13 9.81
CA GLU A 150 24.74 64.83 10.16
C GLU A 150 25.52 64.38 8.93
N ARG A 151 26.85 64.42 9.03
CA ARG A 151 27.89 63.83 8.14
C ARG A 151 27.55 63.73 6.65
N ASP A 152 28.32 64.42 5.81
CA ASP A 152 28.21 64.44 4.35
C ASP A 152 27.58 63.13 3.79
N PRO A 153 26.30 63.16 3.36
CA PRO A 153 25.56 61.95 2.97
C PRO A 153 26.24 61.18 1.83
N LYS A 154 27.07 61.90 1.07
CA LYS A 154 27.98 61.35 0.06
C LYS A 154 29.02 60.39 0.65
N GLU A 155 29.66 60.72 1.78
CA GLU A 155 30.63 59.84 2.43
C GLU A 155 29.99 58.55 2.93
N VAL A 156 28.76 58.63 3.45
CA VAL A 156 28.02 57.47 3.94
C VAL A 156 27.64 56.55 2.78
N MET A 157 27.24 57.12 1.65
CA MET A 157 26.90 56.37 0.43
C MET A 157 28.12 55.68 -0.17
N GLU A 158 29.26 56.38 -0.29
CA GLU A 158 30.53 55.82 -0.75
C GLU A 158 30.99 54.67 0.18
N PHE A 159 30.89 54.84 1.50
CA PHE A 159 31.24 53.80 2.48
C PHE A 159 30.37 52.54 2.37
N ILE A 160 29.06 52.70 2.11
CA ILE A 160 28.15 51.56 1.94
C ILE A 160 28.46 50.86 0.61
N SER A 161 28.72 51.59 -0.48
CA SER A 161 29.13 51.02 -1.77
C SER A 161 30.41 50.20 -1.64
N ASP A 162 31.45 50.78 -1.03
CA ASP A 162 32.75 50.12 -0.81
C ASP A 162 32.60 48.84 0.01
N LYS A 163 31.73 48.83 1.02
CA LYS A 163 31.47 47.63 1.84
C LYS A 163 30.68 46.57 1.09
N VAL A 164 29.70 46.96 0.29
CA VAL A 164 28.92 46.02 -0.54
C VAL A 164 29.83 45.41 -1.62
N ASP A 165 30.69 46.20 -2.25
CA ASP A 165 31.65 45.75 -3.25
C ASP A 165 32.79 44.93 -2.63
N TYR A 166 33.24 45.26 -1.42
CA TYR A 166 34.17 44.42 -0.65
C TYR A 166 33.59 43.04 -0.35
N ILE A 167 32.34 42.97 0.10
CA ILE A 167 31.64 41.69 0.34
C ILE A 167 31.49 40.90 -0.97
N TYR A 168 31.23 41.59 -2.09
CA TYR A 168 31.13 40.97 -3.40
C TYR A 168 32.48 40.45 -3.92
N ALA A 169 33.56 41.21 -3.73
CA ALA A 169 34.93 40.86 -4.12
C ALA A 169 35.49 39.72 -3.25
N MET A 170 35.25 39.74 -1.94
CA MET A 170 35.67 38.68 -1.03
C MET A 170 35.01 37.34 -1.36
N ARG A 171 33.75 37.37 -1.84
CA ARG A 171 33.05 36.17 -2.30
C ARG A 171 33.54 35.66 -3.65
N ARG A 172 34.07 36.52 -4.52
CA ARG A 172 34.67 36.12 -5.83
C ARG A 172 36.16 35.81 -5.77
N GLY A 173 36.83 36.02 -4.63
CA GLY A 173 38.20 35.62 -4.37
C GLY A 173 39.22 36.66 -4.84
N GLY A 174 39.65 37.52 -3.91
CA GLY A 174 40.78 38.43 -4.11
C GLY A 174 42.13 37.70 -4.17
N VAL A 175 43.05 38.29 -4.95
CA VAL A 175 44.48 38.00 -5.20
C VAL A 175 45.03 36.66 -4.67
N ARG A 176 45.27 35.73 -5.59
CA ARG A 176 45.84 34.40 -5.37
C ARG A 176 47.36 34.44 -5.13
N GLY A 177 47.80 34.29 -3.89
CA GLY A 177 49.15 33.82 -3.57
C GLY A 177 49.27 32.29 -3.73
N ALA A 178 50.48 31.78 -3.97
CA ALA A 178 50.74 30.34 -4.06
C ALA A 178 50.55 29.60 -2.72
N GLU A 179 50.74 30.30 -1.60
CA GLU A 179 50.62 29.80 -0.23
C GLU A 179 49.18 29.39 0.16
N PRO A 180 48.13 30.22 -0.01
CA PRO A 180 46.75 29.81 0.26
C PRO A 180 46.22 28.75 -0.73
N ILE A 181 46.90 28.53 -1.86
CA ILE A 181 46.60 27.42 -2.78
C ILE A 181 47.18 26.12 -2.23
N LEU A 182 48.42 26.15 -1.73
CA LEU A 182 49.11 24.99 -1.17
C LEU A 182 48.43 24.53 0.14
N GLU A 183 48.06 25.46 1.00
CA GLU A 183 47.34 25.16 2.24
C GLU A 183 45.96 24.54 1.95
N LYS A 184 45.25 25.02 0.91
CA LYS A 184 44.02 24.40 0.43
C LYS A 184 44.24 23.02 -0.18
N THR A 185 45.39 22.74 -0.80
CA THR A 185 45.66 21.39 -1.33
C THR A 185 46.02 20.40 -0.24
N ILE A 186 46.72 20.83 0.81
CA ILE A 186 47.03 19.99 1.97
C ILE A 186 45.74 19.68 2.74
N GLN A 187 44.90 20.69 3.01
CA GLN A 187 43.59 20.48 3.64
C GLN A 187 42.68 19.54 2.84
N LYS A 188 42.73 19.59 1.49
CA LYS A 188 42.00 18.63 0.63
C LYS A 188 42.53 17.20 0.71
N PHE A 189 43.81 17.02 0.99
CA PHE A 189 44.41 15.71 1.20
C PHE A 189 44.08 15.16 2.59
N ASP A 190 44.12 16.00 3.60
CA ASP A 190 43.78 15.62 4.98
C ASP A 190 42.27 15.37 5.16
N GLU A 191 41.43 16.11 4.45
CA GLU A 191 39.97 15.89 4.40
C GLU A 191 39.55 14.77 3.41
N TYR A 192 40.52 14.07 2.80
CA TYR A 192 40.23 12.97 1.89
C TYR A 192 39.60 11.80 2.65
N LYS A 193 38.26 11.72 2.61
CA LYS A 193 37.53 10.54 3.06
C LYS A 193 37.83 9.38 2.10
N PRO A 194 38.19 8.18 2.58
CA PRO A 194 38.43 7.03 1.72
C PRO A 194 37.21 6.79 0.83
N PHE A 195 37.46 6.43 -0.44
CA PHE A 195 36.52 6.37 -1.55
C PHE A 195 35.05 6.08 -1.13
N GLY A 196 34.26 7.14 -0.96
CA GLY A 196 32.81 7.02 -0.92
C GLY A 196 32.27 6.64 -2.30
N ALA A 197 31.11 5.97 -2.34
CA ALA A 197 30.45 5.56 -3.58
C ALA A 197 30.42 6.73 -4.57
N SER A 198 31.12 6.58 -5.71
CA SER A 198 31.41 7.73 -6.54
C SER A 198 30.11 8.34 -7.07
N ALA A 199 29.99 9.66 -7.00
CA ALA A 199 28.83 10.39 -7.53
C ALA A 199 28.61 10.16 -9.04
N ARG A 200 29.63 9.68 -9.75
CA ARG A 200 29.53 9.28 -11.17
C ARG A 200 28.94 7.89 -11.31
N ILE A 201 29.26 6.94 -10.42
CA ILE A 201 28.65 5.60 -10.39
C ILE A 201 27.22 5.68 -9.89
N SER A 202 26.92 6.51 -8.87
CA SER A 202 25.55 6.70 -8.39
C SER A 202 24.67 7.38 -9.45
N LYS A 203 25.19 8.41 -10.13
CA LYS A 203 24.50 9.03 -11.27
C LYS A 203 24.44 8.10 -12.49
N ALA A 204 25.41 7.20 -12.67
CA ALA A 204 25.35 6.20 -13.74
C ALA A 204 24.33 5.09 -13.41
N LEU A 205 24.11 4.75 -12.13
CA LEU A 205 23.01 3.88 -11.70
C LEU A 205 21.66 4.55 -11.88
N GLU A 206 21.57 5.85 -11.56
CA GLU A 206 20.34 6.66 -11.68
C GLU A 206 19.98 6.98 -13.15
N ASN A 207 20.99 7.13 -14.01
CA ASN A 207 20.82 7.37 -15.45
C ASN A 207 20.99 6.11 -16.32
N GLN A 208 21.17 4.93 -15.72
CA GLN A 208 21.11 3.70 -16.49
C GLN A 208 19.69 3.55 -17.03
N PRO A 209 19.50 3.23 -18.33
CA PRO A 209 18.19 2.86 -18.81
C PRO A 209 17.72 1.68 -17.95
N PRO A 210 16.52 1.75 -17.35
CA PRO A 210 16.03 0.63 -16.56
C PRO A 210 16.03 -0.61 -17.43
N LEU A 211 16.37 -1.75 -16.83
CA LEU A 211 16.37 -3.06 -17.50
C LEU A 211 15.17 -3.17 -18.44
N PRO A 212 15.36 -3.67 -19.68
CA PRO A 212 14.31 -3.73 -20.67
C PRO A 212 13.12 -4.52 -20.10
N GLY A 213 12.03 -3.80 -19.78
CA GLY A 213 10.82 -4.34 -19.15
C GLY A 213 10.12 -3.37 -18.18
N SER A 214 10.83 -2.52 -17.44
CA SER A 214 10.25 -1.83 -16.26
C SER A 214 9.24 -0.69 -16.55
N GLN A 215 9.48 0.17 -17.55
CA GLN A 215 8.57 1.31 -17.82
C GLN A 215 7.29 0.90 -18.57
N VAL A 216 7.42 -0.07 -19.48
CA VAL A 216 6.27 -0.68 -20.18
C VAL A 216 5.41 -1.44 -19.17
N GLN A 217 6.02 -2.14 -18.21
CA GLN A 217 5.29 -2.75 -17.10
C GLN A 217 4.62 -1.72 -16.20
N ARG A 218 5.27 -0.61 -15.81
CA ARG A 218 4.62 0.36 -14.90
C ARG A 218 3.37 1.02 -15.49
N SER A 219 3.44 1.43 -16.76
CA SER A 219 2.28 2.01 -17.46
C SER A 219 1.19 0.96 -17.72
N GLN A 220 1.57 -0.28 -18.06
CA GLN A 220 0.63 -1.40 -18.17
C GLN A 220 0.01 -1.79 -16.83
N LEU A 221 0.79 -1.76 -15.74
CA LEU A 221 0.32 -2.02 -14.38
C LEU A 221 -0.62 -0.92 -13.92
N GLU A 222 -0.31 0.35 -14.19
CA GLU A 222 -1.21 1.47 -13.89
C GLU A 222 -2.52 1.35 -14.67
N PHE A 223 -2.47 0.93 -15.94
CA PHE A 223 -3.65 0.63 -16.74
C PHE A 223 -4.46 -0.56 -16.17
N VAL A 224 -3.80 -1.67 -15.79
CA VAL A 224 -4.44 -2.85 -15.19
C VAL A 224 -5.02 -2.53 -13.81
N LEU A 225 -4.33 -1.72 -13.00
CA LEU A 225 -4.81 -1.26 -11.69
C LEU A 225 -6.00 -0.31 -11.84
N GLY A 226 -5.97 0.59 -12.82
CA GLY A 226 -7.11 1.43 -13.18
C GLY A 226 -8.30 0.58 -13.62
N GLN A 227 -8.07 -0.40 -14.49
CA GLN A 227 -9.10 -1.34 -14.92
C GLN A 227 -9.64 -2.19 -13.76
N ALA A 228 -8.79 -2.63 -12.84
CA ALA A 228 -9.21 -3.35 -11.63
C ALA A 228 -10.02 -2.46 -10.69
N ALA A 229 -9.66 -1.19 -10.54
CA ALA A 229 -10.44 -0.22 -9.76
C ALA A 229 -11.81 0.06 -10.40
N ASP A 230 -11.89 0.16 -11.74
CA ASP A 230 -13.18 0.28 -12.45
C ASP A 230 -14.06 -0.96 -12.26
N PHE A 231 -13.46 -2.17 -12.28
CA PHE A 231 -14.18 -3.40 -11.99
C PHE A 231 -14.63 -3.48 -10.54
N ASP A 232 -13.80 -3.03 -9.59
CA ASP A 232 -14.14 -2.98 -8.17
C ASP A 232 -15.26 -1.96 -7.91
N GLU A 233 -15.26 -0.79 -8.56
CA GLU A 233 -16.36 0.17 -8.45
C GLU A 233 -17.67 -0.41 -8.99
N ARG A 234 -17.62 -1.12 -10.13
CA ARG A 234 -18.79 -1.81 -10.70
C ARG A 234 -19.27 -2.95 -9.81
N LEU A 235 -18.35 -3.76 -9.25
CA LEU A 235 -18.68 -4.83 -8.31
C LEU A 235 -19.29 -4.26 -7.04
N ALA A 236 -18.70 -3.23 -6.44
CA ALA A 236 -19.26 -2.52 -5.30
C ALA A 236 -20.63 -1.89 -5.62
N GLY A 237 -20.86 -1.45 -6.86
CA GLY A 237 -22.17 -1.00 -7.34
C GLY A 237 -23.20 -2.14 -7.39
N LEU A 238 -22.80 -3.32 -7.88
CA LEU A 238 -23.63 -4.51 -7.90
C LEU A 238 -23.91 -5.03 -6.48
N GLU A 239 -22.91 -5.08 -5.61
CA GLU A 239 -23.04 -5.45 -4.20
C GLU A 239 -24.00 -4.52 -3.47
N ARG A 240 -23.88 -3.20 -3.68
CA ARG A 240 -24.85 -2.21 -3.16
C ARG A 240 -26.27 -2.45 -3.68
N SER A 241 -26.42 -2.78 -4.97
CA SER A 241 -27.74 -3.06 -5.56
C SER A 241 -28.37 -4.36 -5.04
N LEU A 242 -27.54 -5.37 -4.75
CA LEU A 242 -27.95 -6.65 -4.20
C LEU A 242 -28.06 -6.63 -2.66
N GLY A 243 -27.61 -5.55 -2.01
CA GLY A 243 -27.56 -5.44 -0.55
C GLY A 243 -26.60 -6.43 0.11
N LEU A 244 -25.60 -6.92 -0.64
CA LEU A 244 -24.54 -7.80 -0.14
C LEU A 244 -23.53 -6.95 0.64
N THR A 245 -23.77 -6.79 1.93
CA THR A 245 -22.80 -6.20 2.86
C THR A 245 -22.20 -7.34 3.68
N GLY A 246 -21.06 -7.15 4.36
CA GLY A 246 -20.32 -8.24 5.00
C GLY A 246 -21.14 -9.17 5.93
N SER A 247 -22.31 -8.73 6.41
CA SER A 247 -23.27 -9.50 7.21
C SER A 247 -24.34 -10.27 6.41
N THR A 248 -24.43 -10.08 5.09
CA THR A 248 -25.39 -10.75 4.19
C THR A 248 -24.68 -11.59 3.11
N MET A 249 -23.34 -11.66 3.15
CA MET A 249 -22.58 -12.53 2.27
C MET A 249 -22.92 -14.00 2.54
N PRO A 250 -23.32 -14.77 1.51
CA PRO A 250 -23.83 -16.14 1.68
C PRO A 250 -22.81 -17.13 2.25
N ASP A 251 -21.51 -16.81 2.20
CA ASP A 251 -20.41 -17.67 2.64
C ASP A 251 -19.83 -17.29 4.03
N VAL A 252 -20.21 -16.12 4.56
CA VAL A 252 -19.62 -15.55 5.80
C VAL A 252 -20.68 -15.23 6.86
N SER A 253 -21.94 -15.06 6.46
CA SER A 253 -23.02 -14.71 7.39
C SER A 253 -23.73 -15.92 7.98
N GLU A 254 -24.04 -15.85 9.28
CA GLU A 254 -24.88 -16.83 9.99
C GLU A 254 -26.33 -16.89 9.44
N LYS A 255 -26.73 -15.88 8.64
CA LYS A 255 -28.02 -15.81 7.94
C LYS A 255 -27.78 -15.53 6.45
N PRO A 256 -27.44 -16.56 5.66
CA PRO A 256 -27.24 -16.37 4.23
C PRO A 256 -28.55 -15.88 3.60
N THR A 257 -28.46 -14.83 2.77
CA THR A 257 -29.61 -14.39 1.98
C THR A 257 -30.01 -15.50 1.02
N PHE A 258 -31.31 -15.81 0.94
CA PHE A 258 -31.83 -16.76 -0.04
C PHE A 258 -31.43 -16.33 -1.47
N PRO A 259 -31.25 -17.29 -2.41
CA PRO A 259 -30.91 -16.97 -3.79
C PRO A 259 -31.93 -15.96 -4.35
N VAL A 260 -31.44 -14.81 -4.83
CA VAL A 260 -32.29 -13.72 -5.33
C VAL A 260 -33.22 -14.24 -6.43
N PHE A 261 -32.73 -15.12 -7.29
CA PHE A 261 -33.54 -15.75 -8.34
C PHE A 261 -34.70 -16.56 -7.76
N ASN A 262 -34.46 -17.45 -6.79
CA ASN A 262 -35.52 -18.29 -6.21
C ASN A 262 -36.53 -17.46 -5.40
N THR A 263 -36.09 -16.37 -4.76
CA THR A 263 -37.02 -15.46 -4.07
C THR A 263 -37.85 -14.64 -5.06
N LEU A 264 -37.26 -14.21 -6.17
CA LEU A 264 -37.96 -13.49 -7.24
C LEU A 264 -38.95 -14.41 -7.96
N GLU A 265 -38.58 -15.66 -8.24
CA GLU A 265 -39.47 -16.67 -8.81
C GLU A 265 -40.63 -16.98 -7.87
N LYS A 266 -40.37 -17.13 -6.57
CA LYS A 266 -41.44 -17.28 -5.57
C LYS A 266 -42.33 -16.04 -5.52
N LEU A 267 -41.76 -14.83 -5.56
CA LEU A 267 -42.53 -13.60 -5.60
C LEU A 267 -43.36 -13.50 -6.88
N GLU A 268 -42.81 -13.86 -8.03
CA GLU A 268 -43.51 -13.94 -9.31
C GLU A 268 -44.67 -14.94 -9.25
N GLN A 269 -44.45 -16.13 -8.68
CA GLN A 269 -45.51 -17.11 -8.45
C GLN A 269 -46.58 -16.58 -7.47
N THR A 270 -46.19 -15.84 -6.42
CA THR A 270 -47.17 -15.22 -5.51
C THR A 270 -47.95 -14.09 -6.19
N VAL A 271 -47.31 -13.30 -7.06
CA VAL A 271 -47.97 -12.22 -7.81
C VAL A 271 -48.89 -12.81 -8.88
N ALA A 272 -48.47 -13.88 -9.55
CA ALA A 272 -49.28 -14.62 -10.51
C ALA A 272 -50.50 -15.26 -9.83
N THR A 273 -50.33 -15.88 -8.66
CA THR A 273 -51.47 -16.43 -7.91
C THR A 273 -52.40 -15.36 -7.35
N ILE A 274 -51.90 -14.19 -6.96
CA ILE A 274 -52.74 -13.04 -6.59
C ILE A 274 -53.50 -12.50 -7.82
N ALA A 275 -52.85 -12.45 -8.99
CA ALA A 275 -53.47 -12.04 -10.25
C ALA A 275 -54.55 -13.03 -10.71
N ASP A 276 -54.31 -14.33 -10.57
CA ASP A 276 -55.27 -15.40 -10.88
C ASP A 276 -56.41 -15.48 -9.86
N ALA A 277 -56.13 -15.26 -8.57
CA ALA A 277 -57.14 -15.17 -7.52
C ALA A 277 -58.11 -14.00 -7.77
N ASN A 278 -57.61 -12.88 -8.30
CA ASN A 278 -58.43 -11.75 -8.72
C ASN A 278 -59.35 -12.08 -9.93
N GLN A 279 -59.06 -13.16 -10.67
CA GLN A 279 -59.85 -13.60 -11.83
C GLN A 279 -60.76 -14.81 -11.53
N GLY A 280 -60.77 -15.35 -10.30
CA GLY A 280 -61.64 -16.47 -9.90
C GLY A 280 -61.33 -17.81 -10.58
N SER A 281 -60.22 -17.92 -11.31
CA SER A 281 -59.78 -19.12 -12.03
C SER A 281 -59.14 -20.18 -11.11
N LEU A 282 -58.54 -19.75 -9.98
CA LEU A 282 -57.92 -20.65 -8.99
C LEU A 282 -58.94 -21.62 -8.39
N GLU A 283 -60.17 -21.16 -8.10
CA GLU A 283 -61.23 -22.01 -7.54
C GLU A 283 -61.65 -23.08 -8.56
N GLN A 284 -61.72 -22.73 -9.84
CA GLN A 284 -62.04 -23.66 -10.93
C GLN A 284 -60.89 -24.65 -11.18
N ALA A 285 -59.64 -24.19 -11.18
CA ALA A 285 -58.46 -25.03 -11.31
C ALA A 285 -58.28 -25.96 -10.10
N ALA A 286 -58.53 -25.50 -8.88
CA ALA A 286 -58.48 -26.31 -7.67
C ALA A 286 -59.55 -27.40 -7.67
N GLN A 287 -60.75 -27.11 -8.18
CA GLN A 287 -61.79 -28.13 -8.37
C GLN A 287 -61.40 -29.15 -9.43
N GLN A 288 -60.76 -28.72 -10.53
CA GLN A 288 -60.24 -29.64 -11.55
C GLN A 288 -59.08 -30.49 -11.03
N VAL A 289 -58.16 -29.94 -10.25
CA VAL A 289 -57.06 -30.69 -9.62
C VAL A 289 -57.60 -31.70 -8.62
N LYS A 290 -58.57 -31.33 -7.78
CA LYS A 290 -59.25 -32.29 -6.87
C LYS A 290 -59.92 -33.42 -7.65
N LYS A 291 -60.55 -33.10 -8.78
CA LYS A 291 -61.13 -34.11 -9.67
C LYS A 291 -60.05 -35.02 -10.27
N MET A 292 -58.95 -34.47 -10.77
CA MET A 292 -57.83 -35.27 -11.29
C MET A 292 -57.15 -36.12 -10.21
N ILE A 293 -57.07 -35.64 -8.97
CA ILE A 293 -56.54 -36.43 -7.84
C ILE A 293 -57.47 -37.61 -7.56
N ALA A 294 -58.78 -37.38 -7.47
CA ALA A 294 -59.75 -38.45 -7.29
C ALA A 294 -59.71 -39.45 -8.46
N ASP A 295 -59.61 -38.96 -9.70
CA ASP A 295 -59.49 -39.79 -10.89
C ASP A 295 -58.16 -40.59 -10.89
N ALA A 296 -57.06 -39.99 -10.41
CA ALA A 296 -55.76 -40.66 -10.30
C ALA A 296 -55.71 -41.70 -9.15
N GLU A 297 -56.36 -41.41 -8.02
CA GLU A 297 -56.55 -42.37 -6.92
C GLU A 297 -57.40 -43.55 -7.38
N HIS A 298 -58.46 -43.29 -8.15
CA HIS A 298 -59.30 -44.33 -8.75
C HIS A 298 -58.51 -45.17 -9.77
N LEU A 299 -57.67 -44.55 -10.60
CA LEU A 299 -56.78 -45.28 -11.52
C LEU A 299 -55.69 -46.06 -10.78
N LYS A 300 -55.19 -45.56 -9.65
CA LYS A 300 -54.22 -46.25 -8.80
C LYS A 300 -54.87 -47.45 -8.11
N GLU A 301 -56.11 -47.31 -7.64
CA GLU A 301 -56.87 -48.40 -7.06
C GLU A 301 -57.17 -49.46 -8.11
N LEU A 302 -57.63 -49.08 -9.30
CA LEU A 302 -57.79 -50.00 -10.44
C LEU A 302 -56.48 -50.67 -10.84
N ARG A 303 -55.35 -49.95 -10.86
CA ARG A 303 -54.03 -50.53 -11.16
C ARG A 303 -53.53 -51.44 -10.02
N SER A 304 -53.86 -51.13 -8.78
CA SER A 304 -53.55 -51.96 -7.62
C SER A 304 -54.40 -53.23 -7.62
N GLU A 305 -55.67 -53.13 -7.98
CA GLU A 305 -56.59 -54.26 -8.16
C GLU A 305 -56.18 -55.12 -9.36
N GLU A 306 -55.79 -54.49 -10.48
CA GLU A 306 -55.23 -55.17 -11.65
C GLU A 306 -53.90 -55.85 -11.31
N SER A 307 -53.01 -55.22 -10.53
CA SER A 307 -51.78 -55.86 -10.05
C SER A 307 -52.04 -57.03 -9.10
N ARG A 308 -53.11 -56.96 -8.28
CA ARG A 308 -53.57 -58.08 -7.45
C ARG A 308 -54.23 -59.19 -8.26
N ALA A 309 -54.93 -58.85 -9.35
CA ALA A 309 -55.54 -59.82 -10.26
C ALA A 309 -54.49 -60.50 -11.17
N VAL A 310 -53.42 -59.78 -11.55
CA VAL A 310 -52.31 -60.29 -12.38
C VAL A 310 -51.30 -61.12 -11.57
N ALA A 311 -51.29 -61.03 -10.24
CA ALA A 311 -50.50 -61.93 -9.37
C ALA A 311 -50.93 -63.42 -9.47
N GLY A 312 -52.06 -63.72 -10.13
CA GLY A 312 -52.55 -65.08 -10.34
C GLY A 312 -52.13 -65.75 -11.65
N THR A 313 -51.48 -65.06 -12.60
CA THR A 313 -51.15 -65.69 -13.90
C THR A 313 -49.79 -65.22 -14.42
N GLU A 314 -48.87 -66.17 -14.52
CA GLU A 314 -47.56 -66.01 -15.14
C GLU A 314 -47.69 -65.51 -16.59
N SER A 315 -47.27 -64.27 -16.85
CA SER A 315 -46.80 -63.90 -18.18
C SER A 315 -45.79 -62.77 -18.08
N GLY A 316 -44.54 -63.12 -18.33
CA GLY A 316 -43.43 -62.18 -18.34
C GLY A 316 -43.57 -61.18 -19.48
N SER A 317 -43.76 -59.91 -19.15
CA SER A 317 -43.10 -58.83 -19.88
C SER A 317 -43.19 -57.53 -19.08
N LYS A 318 -42.02 -57.03 -18.73
CA LYS A 318 -41.70 -55.64 -18.36
C LYS A 318 -41.90 -55.26 -16.88
N THR A 319 -40.74 -54.96 -16.28
CA THR A 319 -40.47 -54.10 -15.11
C THR A 319 -40.80 -54.64 -13.73
N THR A 320 -39.91 -55.46 -13.18
CA THR A 320 -39.45 -55.21 -11.81
C THR A 320 -37.96 -54.90 -11.91
N PHE A 321 -37.59 -53.64 -11.68
CA PHE A 321 -36.20 -53.38 -11.30
C PHE A 321 -35.92 -54.31 -10.11
N THR A 322 -34.77 -54.99 -10.08
CA THR A 322 -34.48 -55.79 -8.89
C THR A 322 -34.47 -54.85 -7.68
N ALA A 323 -35.00 -55.27 -6.53
CA ALA A 323 -35.01 -54.43 -5.33
C ALA A 323 -33.61 -53.87 -5.00
N GLU A 324 -32.56 -54.60 -5.38
CA GLU A 324 -31.17 -54.15 -5.34
C GLU A 324 -30.83 -53.00 -6.31
N GLN A 325 -31.37 -53.01 -7.54
CA GLN A 325 -31.23 -51.90 -8.48
C GLN A 325 -32.00 -50.68 -7.99
N GLU A 326 -33.19 -50.84 -7.41
CA GLU A 326 -33.94 -49.73 -6.80
C GLU A 326 -33.20 -49.15 -5.59
N ALA A 327 -32.62 -49.99 -4.73
CA ALA A 327 -31.79 -49.54 -3.62
C ALA A 327 -30.53 -48.78 -4.09
N LYS A 328 -29.88 -49.25 -5.16
CA LYS A 328 -28.73 -48.56 -5.77
C LYS A 328 -29.13 -47.24 -6.43
N ILE A 329 -30.28 -47.20 -7.12
CA ILE A 329 -30.82 -45.97 -7.72
C ILE A 329 -31.17 -44.96 -6.63
N ASN A 330 -31.80 -45.39 -5.54
CA ASN A 330 -32.12 -44.52 -4.41
C ASN A 330 -30.85 -44.01 -3.71
N ALA A 331 -29.80 -44.83 -3.60
CA ALA A 331 -28.51 -44.40 -3.09
C ALA A 331 -27.85 -43.35 -4.01
N LEU A 332 -27.89 -43.54 -5.33
CA LEU A 332 -27.40 -42.57 -6.32
C LEU A 332 -28.24 -41.29 -6.35
N TYR A 333 -29.54 -41.41 -6.17
CA TYR A 333 -30.44 -40.26 -6.04
C TYR A 333 -30.16 -39.48 -4.75
N GLY A 334 -29.72 -40.16 -3.69
CA GLY A 334 -29.24 -39.51 -2.47
C GLY A 334 -27.92 -38.75 -2.63
N THR A 335 -27.03 -39.18 -3.53
CA THR A 335 -25.77 -38.46 -3.83
C THR A 335 -25.93 -37.37 -4.87
N LEU A 336 -27.00 -37.40 -5.68
CA LEU A 336 -27.27 -36.42 -6.73
C LEU A 336 -27.39 -34.98 -6.19
N PRO A 337 -28.11 -34.68 -5.08
CA PRO A 337 -28.14 -33.33 -4.50
C PRO A 337 -26.76 -32.81 -4.07
N ALA A 338 -25.86 -33.68 -3.62
CA ALA A 338 -24.50 -33.29 -3.28
C ALA A 338 -23.69 -32.95 -4.54
N ILE A 339 -23.83 -33.76 -5.60
CA ILE A 339 -23.19 -33.51 -6.89
C ILE A 339 -23.74 -32.23 -7.54
N ASP A 340 -25.06 -32.01 -7.47
CA ASP A 340 -25.72 -30.84 -8.05
C ASP A 340 -25.27 -29.53 -7.37
N LYS A 341 -25.02 -29.57 -6.06
CA LYS A 341 -24.40 -28.45 -5.32
C LYS A 341 -22.93 -28.22 -5.67
N LEU A 342 -22.16 -29.29 -5.92
CA LEU A 342 -20.72 -29.19 -6.21
C LEU A 342 -20.42 -28.87 -7.68
N SER A 343 -21.30 -29.27 -8.60
CA SER A 343 -21.20 -29.02 -10.04
C SER A 343 -20.94 -27.55 -10.42
N PRO A 344 -21.69 -26.56 -9.89
CA PRO A 344 -21.45 -25.14 -10.20
C PRO A 344 -20.17 -24.58 -9.56
N VAL A 345 -19.61 -25.24 -8.54
CA VAL A 345 -18.39 -24.79 -7.83
C VAL A 345 -17.12 -25.28 -8.54
N LEU A 346 -17.19 -26.43 -9.23
CA LEU A 346 -16.06 -26.97 -10.02
C LEU A 346 -15.42 -25.99 -11.01
N PRO A 347 -16.16 -25.27 -11.88
CA PRO A 347 -15.55 -24.31 -12.80
C PRO A 347 -14.83 -23.18 -12.06
N LEU A 348 -15.41 -22.67 -10.97
CA LEU A 348 -14.79 -21.62 -10.15
C LEU A 348 -13.49 -22.10 -9.49
N VAL A 349 -13.48 -23.33 -8.96
CA VAL A 349 -12.27 -23.94 -8.39
C VAL A 349 -11.22 -24.17 -9.47
N LEU A 350 -11.61 -24.59 -10.67
CA LEU A 350 -10.69 -24.76 -11.81
C LEU A 350 -10.06 -23.44 -12.25
N GLU A 351 -10.84 -22.36 -12.30
CA GLU A 351 -10.33 -21.01 -12.59
C GLU A 351 -9.35 -20.55 -11.50
N ARG A 352 -9.70 -20.72 -10.22
CA ARG A 352 -8.78 -20.43 -9.10
C ARG A 352 -7.52 -21.29 -9.14
N LEU A 353 -7.61 -22.57 -9.46
CA LEU A 353 -6.45 -23.44 -9.62
C LEU A 353 -5.60 -23.03 -10.83
N ARG A 354 -6.20 -22.50 -11.89
CA ARG A 354 -5.46 -21.99 -13.05
C ARG A 354 -4.68 -20.72 -12.71
N THR A 355 -5.25 -19.80 -11.95
CA THR A 355 -4.52 -18.61 -11.47
C THR A 355 -3.46 -19.01 -10.44
N LEU A 356 -3.80 -19.90 -9.51
CA LEU A 356 -2.87 -20.44 -8.52
C LEU A 356 -1.71 -21.21 -9.17
N ARG A 357 -1.95 -21.95 -10.26
CA ARG A 357 -0.89 -22.62 -11.02
C ARG A 357 0.15 -21.62 -11.53
N HIS A 358 -0.28 -20.45 -12.00
CA HIS A 358 0.65 -19.41 -12.44
C HIS A 358 1.51 -18.92 -11.28
N VAL A 359 0.88 -18.66 -10.12
CA VAL A 359 1.59 -18.29 -8.89
C VAL A 359 2.58 -19.38 -8.46
N HIS A 360 2.17 -20.65 -8.43
CA HIS A 360 3.07 -21.75 -8.09
C HIS A 360 4.23 -21.90 -9.06
N THR A 361 4.01 -21.73 -10.37
CA THR A 361 5.12 -21.75 -11.34
C THR A 361 6.09 -20.59 -11.13
N SER A 362 5.58 -19.39 -10.80
CA SER A 362 6.43 -18.24 -10.49
C SER A 362 7.18 -18.41 -9.16
N ALA A 363 6.56 -19.03 -8.16
CA ALA A 363 7.18 -19.33 -6.87
C ALA A 363 8.31 -20.36 -7.04
N TRP A 364 8.09 -21.38 -7.87
CA TRP A 364 9.14 -22.36 -8.21
C TRP A 364 10.31 -21.71 -8.96
N GLN A 365 10.04 -20.84 -9.93
CA GLN A 365 11.10 -20.09 -10.62
C GLN A 365 11.87 -19.16 -9.67
N ALA A 366 11.16 -18.52 -8.72
CA ALA A 366 11.81 -17.68 -7.72
C ALA A 366 12.72 -18.48 -6.78
N ASP A 367 12.32 -19.70 -6.41
CA ASP A 367 13.15 -20.63 -5.63
C ASP A 367 14.42 -21.04 -6.39
N GLU A 368 14.30 -21.33 -7.69
CA GLU A 368 15.46 -21.61 -8.56
C GLU A 368 16.41 -20.39 -8.66
N ILE A 369 15.88 -19.18 -8.84
CA ILE A 369 16.70 -17.96 -8.88
C ILE A 369 17.35 -17.68 -7.52
N LEU A 370 16.65 -17.96 -6.41
CA LEU A 370 17.18 -17.76 -5.06
C LEU A 370 18.32 -18.73 -4.76
N THR A 371 18.16 -20.01 -5.12
CA THR A 371 19.24 -21.00 -4.96
C THR A 371 20.44 -20.70 -5.87
N GLU A 372 20.22 -20.19 -7.10
CA GLU A 372 21.32 -19.69 -7.93
C GLU A 372 22.01 -18.48 -7.29
N LEU A 373 21.24 -17.54 -6.75
CA LEU A 373 21.77 -16.35 -6.08
C LEU A 373 22.60 -16.72 -4.85
N GLU A 374 22.12 -17.64 -4.02
CA GLU A 374 22.85 -18.17 -2.87
C GLU A 374 24.18 -18.80 -3.32
N HIS A 375 24.15 -19.59 -4.40
CA HIS A 375 25.37 -20.17 -4.97
C HIS A 375 26.35 -19.10 -5.50
N ARG A 376 25.85 -18.03 -6.13
CA ARG A 376 26.69 -16.89 -6.57
C ARG A 376 27.25 -16.11 -5.39
N GLN A 377 26.48 -15.89 -4.33
CA GLN A 377 26.94 -15.23 -3.11
C GLN A 377 28.06 -16.05 -2.45
N SER A 378 27.88 -17.36 -2.31
CA SER A 378 28.93 -18.25 -1.80
C SER A 378 30.23 -18.18 -2.63
N LYS A 379 30.12 -18.16 -3.97
CA LYS A 379 31.30 -17.96 -4.85
C LYS A 379 31.95 -16.59 -4.66
N GLN A 380 31.15 -15.52 -4.54
CA GLN A 380 31.65 -14.16 -4.31
C GLN A 380 32.37 -14.04 -2.97
N GLU A 381 31.86 -14.68 -1.91
CA GLU A 381 32.54 -14.74 -0.61
C GLU A 381 33.92 -15.41 -0.73
N ASP A 382 34.03 -16.48 -1.52
CA ASP A 382 35.32 -17.15 -1.75
C ASP A 382 36.28 -16.30 -2.61
N GLU A 383 35.77 -15.55 -3.59
CA GLU A 383 36.56 -14.57 -4.34
C GLU A 383 37.04 -13.42 -3.46
N LEU A 384 36.18 -12.91 -2.56
CA LEU A 384 36.55 -11.88 -1.60
C LEU A 384 37.65 -12.35 -0.65
N LYS A 385 37.59 -13.60 -0.15
CA LYS A 385 38.68 -14.19 0.64
C LYS A 385 39.99 -14.24 -0.16
N LYS A 386 39.93 -14.61 -1.45
CA LYS A 386 41.14 -14.58 -2.33
C LYS A 386 41.66 -13.17 -2.52
N TRP A 387 40.79 -12.18 -2.65
CA TRP A 387 41.18 -10.77 -2.77
C TRP A 387 41.78 -10.25 -1.46
N GLU A 388 41.25 -10.65 -0.31
CA GLU A 388 41.81 -10.32 0.99
C GLU A 388 43.24 -10.88 1.14
N ILE A 389 43.46 -12.14 0.77
CA ILE A 389 44.80 -12.75 0.76
C ILE A 389 45.72 -12.00 -0.22
N SER A 390 45.23 -11.70 -1.42
CA SER A 390 46.02 -10.98 -2.43
C SER A 390 46.39 -9.57 -1.96
N LEU A 391 45.47 -8.88 -1.28
CA LEU A 391 45.71 -7.55 -0.71
C LEU A 391 46.70 -7.60 0.46
N LYS A 392 46.67 -8.64 1.30
CA LYS A 392 47.69 -8.86 2.34
C LYS A 392 49.07 -9.08 1.72
N ASN A 393 49.14 -9.80 0.61
CA ASN A 393 50.39 -10.01 -0.11
C ASN A 393 50.90 -8.69 -0.71
N THR A 394 50.05 -7.90 -1.36
CA THR A 394 50.47 -6.59 -1.90
C THR A 394 50.83 -5.59 -0.80
N GLU A 395 50.14 -5.61 0.34
CA GLU A 395 50.50 -4.81 1.51
C GLU A 395 51.89 -5.21 2.04
N HIS A 396 52.17 -6.51 2.10
CA HIS A 396 53.49 -7.02 2.48
C HIS A 396 54.56 -6.58 1.47
N ASP A 397 54.31 -6.74 0.18
CA ASP A 397 55.23 -6.32 -0.89
C ASP A 397 55.48 -4.80 -0.85
N ILE A 398 54.46 -3.98 -0.59
CA ILE A 398 54.59 -2.53 -0.42
C ILE A 398 55.45 -2.21 0.81
N LYS A 399 55.27 -2.89 1.95
CA LYS A 399 56.12 -2.70 3.14
C LYS A 399 57.57 -3.08 2.85
N VAL A 400 57.82 -4.15 2.11
CA VAL A 400 59.17 -4.55 1.69
C VAL A 400 59.78 -3.50 0.74
N CYS A 401 58.99 -2.97 -0.20
CA CYS A 401 59.41 -1.88 -1.09
C CYS A 401 59.68 -0.59 -0.31
N GLU A 402 58.87 -0.26 0.69
CA GLU A 402 59.09 0.89 1.57
C GLU A 402 60.39 0.73 2.36
N GLN A 403 60.64 -0.44 2.95
CA GLN A 403 61.89 -0.71 3.65
C GLN A 403 63.10 -0.62 2.71
N SER A 404 63.01 -1.17 1.50
CA SER A 404 64.12 -1.08 0.53
C SER A 404 64.36 0.35 0.05
N THR A 405 63.30 1.13 -0.18
CA THR A 405 63.43 2.56 -0.53
C THR A 405 63.97 3.40 0.62
N GLN A 406 63.61 3.12 1.87
CA GLN A 406 64.22 3.75 3.04
C GLN A 406 65.71 3.41 3.17
N ILE A 407 66.11 2.15 2.93
CA ILE A 407 67.52 1.74 2.91
C ILE A 407 68.26 2.45 1.78
N ASN A 408 67.70 2.45 0.57
CA ASN A 408 68.30 3.16 -0.57
C ASN A 408 68.41 4.66 -0.32
N MET A 409 67.42 5.29 0.33
CA MET A 409 67.45 6.70 0.70
C MET A 409 68.54 6.99 1.74
N LYS A 410 68.77 6.10 2.71
CA LYS A 410 69.90 6.22 3.65
C LYS A 410 71.23 6.13 2.91
N VAL A 411 71.39 5.18 1.99
CA VAL A 411 72.62 5.03 1.20
C VAL A 411 72.87 6.26 0.32
N VAL A 412 71.85 6.77 -0.36
CA VAL A 412 71.95 8.00 -1.16
C VAL A 412 72.25 9.21 -0.26
N GLY A 413 71.62 9.30 0.91
CA GLY A 413 71.92 10.33 1.92
C GLY A 413 73.37 10.28 2.39
N ASP A 414 73.91 9.10 2.66
CA ASP A 414 75.31 8.89 3.02
C ASP A 414 76.23 9.28 1.85
N TRP A 415 75.87 8.98 0.60
CA TRP A 415 76.62 9.41 -0.58
C TRP A 415 76.61 10.93 -0.76
N VAL A 416 75.45 11.57 -0.61
CA VAL A 416 75.31 13.03 -0.68
C VAL A 416 76.12 13.68 0.44
N ARG A 417 76.04 13.16 1.66
CA ARG A 417 76.84 13.65 2.79
C ARG A 417 78.34 13.51 2.55
N ASN A 418 78.79 12.37 2.01
CA ASN A 418 80.19 12.22 1.59
C ASN A 418 80.57 13.19 0.47
N LEU A 419 79.65 13.54 -0.43
CA LEU A 419 79.86 14.51 -1.49
C LEU A 419 79.93 15.94 -0.92
N GLU A 420 79.04 16.29 0.00
CA GLU A 420 79.06 17.55 0.77
C GLU A 420 80.36 17.69 1.57
N ASP A 421 80.81 16.65 2.27
CA ASP A 421 82.09 16.64 2.99
C ASP A 421 83.27 16.83 2.04
N ARG A 422 83.19 16.29 0.82
CA ARG A 422 84.21 16.50 -0.23
C ARG A 422 84.15 17.92 -0.79
N ILE A 423 82.97 18.49 -1.00
CA ILE A 423 82.78 19.88 -1.44
C ILE A 423 83.26 20.85 -0.36
N ALA A 424 82.95 20.60 0.92
CA ALA A 424 83.41 21.41 2.05
C ALA A 424 84.94 21.38 2.22
N LYS A 425 85.58 20.29 1.79
CA LYS A 425 87.05 20.16 1.74
C LYS A 425 87.67 20.83 0.51
N LEU A 426 86.87 21.24 -0.50
CA LEU A 426 87.37 22.12 -1.54
C LEU A 426 87.46 23.53 -0.94
N PRO A 427 88.62 24.20 -0.99
CA PRO A 427 88.68 25.59 -0.59
C PRO A 427 87.74 26.39 -1.49
N SER A 428 86.84 27.18 -0.91
CA SER A 428 86.08 28.19 -1.63
C SER A 428 87.09 29.13 -2.27
N ASN A 429 87.26 29.05 -3.59
CA ASN A 429 88.09 30.00 -4.33
C ASN A 429 87.54 31.41 -4.08
N GLU A 430 88.33 32.23 -3.36
CA GLU A 430 88.37 33.68 -3.54
C GLU A 430 88.80 34.04 -4.97
#